data_AF-R5QIF8-F1
#
_entry.id   AF-R5QIF8-F1
#
_cell.length_a   1.000
_cell.length_b   1.000
_cell.length_c   1.000
_cell.angle_alpha   90.00
_cell.angle_beta   90.00
_cell.angle_gamma   90.00
#
_symmetry.space_group_name_H-M   'P 1'
#
loop_
_entity.id
_entity.type
_entity.pdbx_description
1 polymer ?
#
loop_
_entity_poly.entity_id
_entity_poly.type
_entity_poly.pdbx_seq_one_letter_code
_entity_poly.pdbx_strand_id
1 'polypeptide(L)'
;MKAPELSTLCYIEKDGKYLMLHRVVKDKDVNKGKWIGVGGHFEEGESPEECVLREVKEETGYTLTSFHYRGQLTFICGDEMEYISVFTADGFTGEPIACDEGVLEWIPKEEIRKLNLWEGDKLFLQLLSEDHPFFSMKLVYSEDGELRQVAVDGKPLEFFDVIDENGEKTGKVKERSLAHREGTLHATVHIWVRRKRQDGSFDLLLQKRSSTKDSYAGCFDISAAGHVDAGEPATDHYRQAALRELSEELGIRAEAEQLHYMGKRRVHHISGKDHSFIDEELSYVFIYEETVNENELTLQASEVESVRWTEYRELRKAVAVNSIKHCIYMEELDMLQEASGEEEPGQKAEASKHDIPIQETAGEEEKRKEVRIRTATKADAPALLNIYAPYVEQTAITFEYEVPSVEEFAGRIEHILEKYPYLVAEAEGEIVGYAYAGTFKARAAYDWSVETTIYVNQKKKRMGIGGKLYAALEEALHAQHILNLNACIGYPQNEDEYLTKDSEKFHQKLGYRLVGTFHDSGYKFGRWYDMIWMEKMLGEHTESPASVIPFSETEWAASHR
;
A
#
# COMPACT_ATOMS: atom_id res chain seq x y z
N MET A 1 19.87 -36.45 18.12
CA MET A 1 20.00 -35.02 18.43
C MET A 1 21.25 -34.81 19.27
N LYS A 2 22.11 -33.90 18.84
CA LYS A 2 23.19 -33.38 19.70
C LYS A 2 22.55 -32.70 20.92
N ALA A 3 23.29 -32.57 22.02
CA ALA A 3 22.84 -31.72 23.12
C ALA A 3 22.70 -30.27 22.60
N PRO A 4 21.68 -29.52 23.05
CA PRO A 4 21.52 -28.14 22.62
C PRO A 4 22.68 -27.29 23.14
N GLU A 5 23.15 -26.38 22.29
CA GLU A 5 24.14 -25.37 22.69
C GLU A 5 23.47 -24.24 23.46
N LEU A 6 24.23 -23.56 24.31
CA LEU A 6 23.77 -22.42 25.10
C LEU A 6 24.64 -21.22 24.74
N SER A 7 24.03 -20.07 24.49
CA SER A 7 24.73 -18.82 24.19
C SER A 7 23.98 -17.59 24.67
N THR A 8 24.65 -16.45 24.62
CA THR A 8 24.07 -15.15 24.93
C THR A 8 24.18 -14.22 23.72
N LEU A 9 23.25 -13.27 23.61
CA LEU A 9 23.34 -12.12 22.72
C LEU A 9 22.99 -10.86 23.50
N CYS A 10 23.79 -9.82 23.33
CA CYS A 10 23.62 -8.53 23.96
C CYS A 10 23.54 -7.42 22.92
N TYR A 11 22.48 -6.63 23.02
CA TYR A 11 22.29 -5.41 22.23
C TYR A 11 22.62 -4.21 23.12
N ILE A 12 23.86 -3.72 23.04
CA ILE A 12 24.33 -2.57 23.80
C ILE A 12 23.80 -1.29 23.15
N GLU A 13 23.26 -0.39 23.95
CA GLU A 13 22.55 0.82 23.54
C GLU A 13 23.33 2.08 23.89
N LYS A 14 23.42 2.99 22.93
CA LYS A 14 23.96 4.35 23.14
C LYS A 14 23.38 5.32 22.11
N ASP A 15 22.89 6.47 22.57
CA ASP A 15 22.45 7.57 21.70
C ASP A 15 21.47 7.15 20.58
N GLY A 16 20.52 6.25 20.89
CA GLY A 16 19.55 5.73 19.92
C GLY A 16 20.11 4.70 18.93
N LYS A 17 21.28 4.11 19.21
CA LYS A 17 21.96 3.12 18.39
C LYS A 17 22.15 1.79 19.13
N TYR A 18 22.24 0.70 18.39
CA TYR A 18 22.77 -0.56 18.88
C TYR A 18 24.22 -0.76 18.43
N LEU A 19 25.06 -1.31 19.31
CA LEU A 19 26.34 -1.87 18.89
C LEU A 19 26.08 -3.23 18.24
N MET A 20 26.41 -3.34 16.96
CA MET A 20 26.18 -4.53 16.14
C MET A 20 27.52 -5.10 15.67
N LEU A 21 27.61 -6.41 15.57
CA LEU A 21 28.76 -7.14 15.06
C LEU A 21 28.49 -7.63 13.63
N HIS A 22 29.28 -7.17 12.66
CA HIS A 22 29.26 -7.68 11.29
C HIS A 22 30.24 -8.84 11.13
N ARG A 23 29.72 -10.07 11.02
CA ARG A 23 30.54 -11.30 11.01
C ARG A 23 31.15 -11.58 9.64
N VAL A 24 32.29 -10.95 9.35
CA VAL A 24 32.97 -11.05 8.04
C VAL A 24 34.28 -11.83 8.06
N VAL A 25 34.79 -12.24 9.23
CA VAL A 25 36.16 -12.74 9.38
C VAL A 25 36.28 -14.27 9.30
N LYS A 26 35.36 -15.05 9.88
CA LYS A 26 35.47 -16.52 9.93
C LYS A 26 34.94 -17.18 8.64
N ASP A 27 35.77 -18.02 8.01
CA ASP A 27 35.48 -18.62 6.68
C ASP A 27 34.44 -19.75 6.70
N LYS A 28 34.04 -20.24 7.88
CA LYS A 28 33.03 -21.29 8.12
C LYS A 28 32.15 -20.94 9.31
N ASP A 29 31.38 -19.89 9.15
CA ASP A 29 30.46 -19.37 10.15
C ASP A 29 29.07 -19.35 9.54
N VAL A 30 28.08 -19.94 10.22
CA VAL A 30 26.68 -19.92 9.78
C VAL A 30 26.16 -18.47 9.70
N ASN A 31 26.78 -17.57 10.45
CA ASN A 31 26.46 -16.14 10.47
C ASN A 31 27.34 -15.31 9.51
N LYS A 32 28.12 -15.93 8.63
CA LYS A 32 29.01 -15.17 7.73
C LYS A 32 28.24 -14.15 6.89
N GLY A 33 28.63 -12.88 6.99
CA GLY A 33 28.02 -11.74 6.33
C GLY A 33 26.76 -11.20 7.02
N LYS A 34 26.32 -11.80 8.13
CA LYS A 34 25.20 -11.35 8.94
C LYS A 34 25.63 -10.32 9.98
N TRP A 35 24.68 -9.49 10.38
CA TRP A 35 24.81 -8.59 11.52
C TRP A 35 24.11 -9.22 12.73
N ILE A 36 24.76 -9.26 13.88
CA ILE A 36 24.19 -9.82 15.11
C ILE A 36 24.51 -8.95 16.32
N GLY A 37 23.86 -9.24 17.46
CA GLY A 37 24.28 -8.73 18.76
C GLY A 37 25.63 -9.31 19.20
N VAL A 38 26.23 -8.70 20.20
CA VAL A 38 27.51 -9.14 20.79
C VAL A 38 27.25 -10.29 21.75
N GLY A 39 28.04 -11.36 21.70
CA GLY A 39 27.82 -12.51 22.57
C GLY A 39 28.39 -13.82 22.01
N GLY A 40 28.33 -14.86 22.83
CA GLY A 40 28.93 -16.14 22.51
C GLY A 40 28.42 -17.27 23.41
N HIS A 41 29.10 -18.41 23.33
CA HIS A 41 28.67 -19.64 23.99
C HIS A 41 29.03 -19.66 25.48
N PHE A 42 28.27 -20.45 26.24
CA PHE A 42 28.53 -20.66 27.66
C PHE A 42 29.81 -21.47 27.85
N GLU A 43 30.59 -21.10 28.87
CA GLU A 43 31.59 -21.97 29.47
C GLU A 43 30.97 -22.86 30.56
N GLU A 44 31.70 -23.91 30.95
CA GLU A 44 31.21 -24.87 31.96
C GLU A 44 30.94 -24.18 33.30
N GLY A 45 29.68 -24.22 33.73
CA GLY A 45 29.23 -23.68 35.02
C GLY A 45 28.77 -22.23 34.99
N GLU A 46 28.78 -21.56 33.83
CA GLU A 46 28.29 -20.18 33.71
C GLU A 46 26.75 -20.08 33.82
N SER A 47 26.30 -19.03 34.51
CA SER A 47 24.97 -18.46 34.33
C SER A 47 24.90 -17.59 33.07
N PRO A 48 23.70 -17.32 32.52
CA PRO A 48 23.53 -16.40 31.40
C PRO A 48 24.17 -15.02 31.65
N GLU A 49 24.07 -14.50 32.87
CA GLU A 49 24.66 -13.22 33.26
C GLU A 49 26.20 -13.26 33.28
N GLU A 50 26.80 -14.34 33.76
CA GLU A 50 28.26 -14.51 33.73
C GLU A 50 28.78 -14.60 32.29
N CYS A 51 28.11 -15.39 31.45
CA CYS A 51 28.44 -15.54 30.04
C CYS A 51 28.36 -14.18 29.30
N VAL A 52 27.25 -13.44 29.40
CA VAL A 52 27.09 -12.17 28.67
C VAL A 52 28.11 -11.10 29.14
N LEU A 53 28.46 -11.08 30.43
CA LEU A 53 29.46 -10.16 30.96
C LEU A 53 30.87 -10.47 30.45
N ARG A 54 31.22 -11.76 30.35
CA ARG A 54 32.51 -12.21 29.80
C ARG A 54 32.58 -11.94 28.30
N GLU A 55 31.61 -12.43 27.53
CA GLU A 55 31.58 -12.30 26.06
C GLU A 55 31.61 -10.84 25.62
N VAL A 56 30.79 -9.97 26.21
CA VAL A 56 30.82 -8.53 25.88
C VAL A 56 32.19 -7.92 26.18
N LYS A 57 32.82 -8.31 27.29
CA LYS A 57 34.15 -7.80 27.64
C LYS A 57 35.23 -8.24 26.65
N GLU A 58 35.21 -9.51 26.26
CA GLU A 58 36.17 -10.12 25.37
C GLU A 58 36.02 -9.62 23.92
N GLU A 59 34.78 -9.44 23.45
CA GLU A 59 34.52 -9.04 22.06
C GLU A 59 34.63 -7.53 21.84
N THR A 60 34.22 -6.72 22.83
CA THR A 60 34.08 -5.26 22.65
C THR A 60 35.04 -4.45 23.50
N GLY A 61 35.59 -5.02 24.57
CA GLY A 61 36.37 -4.28 25.57
C GLY A 61 35.52 -3.55 26.61
N TYR A 62 34.20 -3.50 26.43
CA TYR A 62 33.28 -2.85 27.36
C TYR A 62 32.94 -3.73 28.56
N THR A 63 32.79 -3.09 29.72
CA THR A 63 32.26 -3.70 30.93
C THR A 63 30.85 -3.14 31.17
N LEU A 64 29.83 -4.00 31.09
CA LEU A 64 28.46 -3.60 31.33
C LEU A 64 28.27 -3.19 32.79
N THR A 65 27.56 -2.08 33.01
CA THR A 65 27.19 -1.57 34.33
C THR A 65 25.69 -1.53 34.55
N SER A 66 24.89 -1.60 33.48
CA SER A 66 23.43 -1.70 33.50
C SER A 66 22.98 -2.50 32.29
N PHE A 67 22.28 -3.61 32.55
CA PHE A 67 21.80 -4.55 31.54
C PHE A 67 20.58 -5.31 32.03
N HIS A 68 19.78 -5.80 31.09
CA HIS A 68 18.49 -6.42 31.35
C HIS A 68 18.36 -7.72 30.54
N TYR A 69 17.92 -8.78 31.21
CA TYR A 69 17.60 -10.04 30.54
C TYR A 69 16.23 -9.94 29.87
N ARG A 70 16.18 -9.97 28.54
CA ARG A 70 14.99 -9.63 27.75
C ARG A 70 14.21 -10.84 27.25
N GLY A 71 14.84 -11.99 27.08
CA GLY A 71 14.13 -13.16 26.60
C GLY A 71 15.02 -14.33 26.24
N GLN A 72 14.40 -15.44 25.88
CA GLN A 72 15.08 -16.67 25.50
C GLN A 72 14.66 -17.06 24.08
N LEU A 73 15.63 -17.20 23.18
CA LEU A 73 15.42 -17.80 21.87
C LEU A 73 15.69 -19.30 21.92
N THR A 74 14.91 -20.05 21.17
CA THR A 74 15.20 -21.44 20.78
C THR A 74 15.40 -21.45 19.28
N PHE A 75 16.65 -21.49 18.83
CA PHE A 75 17.03 -21.52 17.43
C PHE A 75 17.23 -22.98 17.00
N ILE A 76 16.58 -23.38 15.91
CA ILE A 76 16.70 -24.73 15.33
C ILE A 76 16.99 -24.57 13.85
N CYS A 77 18.07 -25.19 13.36
CA CYS A 77 18.43 -25.21 11.95
C CYS A 77 18.97 -26.60 11.58
N GLY A 78 18.23 -27.36 10.76
CA GLY A 78 18.55 -28.76 10.49
C GLY A 78 18.57 -29.60 11.78
N ASP A 79 19.68 -30.30 12.03
CA ASP A 79 19.90 -31.11 13.24
C ASP A 79 20.50 -30.32 14.42
N GLU A 80 20.76 -29.01 14.24
CA GLU A 80 21.37 -28.14 15.25
C GLU A 80 20.31 -27.37 16.02
N MET A 81 20.55 -27.22 17.32
CA MET A 81 19.63 -26.57 18.25
C MET A 81 20.44 -25.76 19.26
N GLU A 82 20.02 -24.51 19.47
CA GLU A 82 20.68 -23.58 20.37
C GLU A 82 19.65 -22.80 21.20
N TYR A 83 19.94 -22.61 22.48
CA TYR A 83 19.20 -21.71 23.35
C TYR A 83 20.01 -20.43 23.57
N ILE A 84 19.45 -19.31 23.11
CA ILE A 84 20.13 -18.01 23.13
C ILE A 84 19.45 -17.10 24.15
N SER A 85 20.19 -16.68 25.18
CA SER A 85 19.73 -15.72 26.18
C SER A 85 19.95 -14.29 25.67
N VAL A 86 18.87 -13.52 25.47
CA VAL A 86 18.92 -12.19 24.86
C VAL A 86 18.92 -11.10 25.92
N PHE A 87 19.88 -10.19 25.84
CA PHE A 87 20.05 -9.06 26.75
C PHE A 87 20.05 -7.72 25.98
N THR A 88 19.67 -6.66 26.68
CA THR A 88 19.94 -5.26 26.27
C THR A 88 20.74 -4.58 27.36
N ALA A 89 21.65 -3.68 27.00
CA ALA A 89 22.46 -2.93 27.96
C ALA A 89 22.44 -1.43 27.66
N ASP A 90 22.15 -0.60 28.65
CA ASP A 90 22.07 0.86 28.53
C ASP A 90 23.16 1.59 29.35
N GLY A 91 24.00 0.84 30.04
CA GLY A 91 25.15 1.37 30.78
C GLY A 91 26.37 0.47 30.63
N PHE A 92 27.51 1.07 30.28
CA PHE A 92 28.79 0.38 30.15
C PHE A 92 29.98 1.35 30.34
N THR A 93 31.16 0.79 30.57
CA THR A 93 32.43 1.52 30.69
C THR A 93 33.55 0.80 29.93
N GLY A 94 34.67 1.48 29.69
CA GLY A 94 35.82 0.92 28.97
C GLY A 94 36.00 1.51 27.57
N GLU A 95 37.07 1.10 26.90
CA GLU A 95 37.42 1.54 25.55
C GLU A 95 37.24 0.39 24.57
N PRO A 96 36.79 0.67 23.33
CA PRO A 96 36.56 -0.36 22.33
C PRO A 96 37.87 -1.06 21.93
N ILE A 97 37.81 -2.39 21.78
CA ILE A 97 38.88 -3.19 21.18
C ILE A 97 38.44 -3.79 19.85
N ALA A 98 39.39 -4.35 19.09
CA ALA A 98 39.07 -5.11 17.89
C ALA A 98 38.46 -6.46 18.28
N CYS A 99 37.39 -6.85 17.59
CA CYS A 99 36.76 -8.16 17.74
C CYS A 99 37.38 -9.14 16.74
N ASP A 100 37.71 -10.35 17.19
CA ASP A 100 38.29 -11.39 16.34
C ASP A 100 37.26 -12.06 15.41
N GLU A 101 35.96 -11.81 15.64
CA GLU A 101 34.86 -12.42 14.89
C GLU A 101 34.33 -11.53 13.74
N GLY A 102 34.59 -10.22 13.79
CA GLY A 102 33.95 -9.27 12.90
C GLY A 102 34.26 -7.80 13.17
N VAL A 103 33.51 -6.92 12.52
CA VAL A 103 33.60 -5.47 12.71
C VAL A 103 32.45 -4.99 13.58
N LEU A 104 32.77 -4.26 14.65
CA LEU A 104 31.79 -3.66 15.56
C LEU A 104 31.40 -2.25 15.08
N GLU A 105 30.11 -1.99 14.95
CA GLU A 105 29.60 -0.68 14.53
C GLU A 105 28.37 -0.25 15.34
N TRP A 106 28.27 1.06 15.60
CA TRP A 106 27.09 1.67 16.21
C TRP A 106 26.06 2.01 15.12
N ILE A 107 25.02 1.20 15.00
CA ILE A 107 23.97 1.34 13.98
C ILE A 107 22.72 1.99 14.60
N PRO A 108 22.17 3.06 13.99
CA PRO A 108 20.90 3.64 14.43
C PRO A 108 19.79 2.59 14.49
N LYS A 109 18.98 2.59 15.55
CA LYS A 109 17.93 1.57 15.76
C LYS A 109 16.96 1.49 14.58
N GLU A 110 16.67 2.61 13.95
CA GLU A 110 15.83 2.74 12.76
C GLU A 110 16.44 2.11 11.49
N GLU A 111 17.75 1.88 11.46
CA GLU A 111 18.45 1.28 10.32
C GLU A 111 18.70 -0.22 10.48
N ILE A 112 18.60 -0.76 11.70
CA ILE A 112 18.90 -2.17 12.02
C ILE A 112 18.19 -3.15 11.09
N ARG A 113 16.91 -2.89 10.81
CA ARG A 113 16.09 -3.79 9.99
C ARG A 113 16.49 -3.82 8.50
N LYS A 114 17.30 -2.86 8.05
CA LYS A 114 17.87 -2.80 6.69
C LYS A 114 19.14 -3.64 6.55
N LEU A 115 19.72 -4.07 7.67
CA LEU A 115 20.91 -4.90 7.68
C LEU A 115 20.59 -6.32 7.20
N ASN A 116 21.63 -7.03 6.75
CA ASN A 116 21.54 -8.45 6.45
C ASN A 116 21.45 -9.26 7.75
N LEU A 117 20.26 -9.38 8.31
CA LEU A 117 19.94 -10.14 9.52
C LEU A 117 19.39 -11.53 9.18
N TRP A 118 19.25 -12.40 10.18
CA TRP A 118 18.31 -13.50 10.07
C TRP A 118 16.86 -12.96 10.12
N GLU A 119 15.92 -13.64 9.47
CA GLU A 119 14.52 -13.18 9.48
C GLU A 119 13.92 -13.19 10.90
N GLY A 120 14.23 -14.20 11.71
CA GLY A 120 13.86 -14.27 13.12
C GLY A 120 14.44 -13.13 13.96
N ASP A 121 15.65 -12.66 13.63
CA ASP A 121 16.24 -11.49 14.30
C ASP A 121 15.40 -10.24 14.09
N LYS A 122 14.88 -10.03 12.87
CA LYS A 122 13.98 -8.90 12.58
C LYS A 122 12.74 -8.92 13.50
N LEU A 123 12.24 -10.11 13.83
CA LEU A 123 11.05 -10.31 14.67
C LEU A 123 11.35 -10.03 16.15
N PHE A 124 12.37 -10.64 16.76
CA PHE A 124 12.62 -10.36 18.18
C PHE A 124 13.19 -8.96 18.40
N LEU A 125 13.94 -8.39 17.44
CA LEU A 125 14.38 -6.99 17.54
C LEU A 125 13.18 -6.03 17.51
N GLN A 126 12.08 -6.42 16.87
CA GLN A 126 10.82 -5.69 16.99
C GLN A 126 10.25 -5.75 18.40
N LEU A 127 10.18 -6.94 19.01
CA LEU A 127 9.77 -7.09 20.41
C LEU A 127 10.63 -6.24 21.35
N LEU A 128 11.95 -6.20 21.13
CA LEU A 128 12.86 -5.35 21.89
C LEU A 128 12.53 -3.86 21.75
N SER A 129 12.26 -3.41 20.50
CA SER A 129 11.93 -2.01 20.19
C SER A 129 10.58 -1.54 20.73
N GLU A 130 9.63 -2.47 20.87
CA GLU A 130 8.28 -2.22 21.40
C GLU A 130 8.22 -2.36 22.92
N ASP A 131 9.38 -2.56 23.56
CA ASP A 131 9.51 -2.82 25.00
C ASP A 131 8.61 -3.96 25.48
N HIS A 132 8.51 -5.01 24.66
CA HIS A 132 7.78 -6.21 25.02
C HIS A 132 8.35 -6.79 26.32
N PRO A 133 7.50 -7.28 27.25
CA PRO A 133 7.95 -8.00 28.44
C PRO A 133 8.86 -9.18 28.09
N PHE A 134 9.49 -9.77 29.11
CA PHE A 134 10.30 -10.97 28.93
C PHE A 134 9.58 -12.00 28.05
N PHE A 135 10.23 -12.40 26.96
CA PHE A 135 9.60 -13.26 25.95
C PHE A 135 10.38 -14.56 25.76
N SER A 136 9.69 -15.60 25.30
CA SER A 136 10.30 -16.79 24.72
C SER A 136 9.97 -16.85 23.24
N MET A 137 10.97 -17.02 22.37
CA MET A 137 10.75 -17.15 20.93
C MET A 137 11.40 -18.42 20.40
N LYS A 138 10.61 -19.27 19.74
CA LYS A 138 11.13 -20.40 18.96
C LYS A 138 11.26 -20.00 17.51
N LEU A 139 12.42 -20.25 16.91
CA LEU A 139 12.72 -20.03 15.51
C LEU A 139 13.18 -21.36 14.90
N VAL A 140 12.52 -21.81 13.84
CA VAL A 140 12.91 -23.03 13.11
C VAL A 140 13.21 -22.67 11.67
N TYR A 141 14.41 -23.01 11.24
CA TYR A 141 14.93 -22.81 9.90
C TYR A 141 15.10 -24.15 9.18
N SER A 142 14.91 -24.14 7.86
CA SER A 142 15.36 -25.24 7.00
C SER A 142 16.88 -25.20 6.81
N GLU A 143 17.47 -26.29 6.30
CA GLU A 143 18.93 -26.43 6.12
C GLU A 143 19.54 -25.37 5.17
N ASP A 144 18.72 -24.79 4.31
CA ASP A 144 19.06 -23.69 3.40
C ASP A 144 18.95 -22.29 4.03
N GLY A 145 18.56 -22.21 5.31
CA GLY A 145 18.48 -20.96 6.08
C GLY A 145 17.17 -20.19 5.91
N GLU A 146 16.11 -20.78 5.35
CA GLU A 146 14.78 -20.17 5.28
C GLU A 146 14.00 -20.37 6.59
N LEU A 147 13.39 -19.32 7.12
CA LEU A 147 12.58 -19.37 8.34
C LEU A 147 11.23 -20.06 8.06
N ARG A 148 10.93 -21.15 8.77
CA ARG A 148 9.75 -22.00 8.54
C ARG A 148 8.73 -21.98 9.66
N GLN A 149 9.17 -21.73 10.89
CA GLN A 149 8.27 -21.66 12.04
C GLN A 149 8.77 -20.60 13.02
N VAL A 150 7.82 -19.79 13.50
CA VAL A 150 8.04 -18.90 14.65
C VAL A 150 6.94 -19.16 15.67
N ALA A 151 7.31 -19.16 16.94
CA ALA A 151 6.34 -19.03 18.02
C ALA A 151 6.86 -18.05 19.06
N VAL A 152 5.99 -17.14 19.53
CA VAL A 152 6.29 -16.17 20.60
C VAL A 152 5.42 -16.50 21.80
N ASP A 153 6.03 -16.69 22.96
CA ASP A 153 5.37 -17.06 24.21
C ASP A 153 4.45 -18.29 24.06
N GLY A 154 4.92 -19.26 23.28
CA GLY A 154 4.20 -20.50 22.99
C GLY A 154 3.07 -20.36 21.96
N LYS A 155 2.84 -19.17 21.40
CA LYS A 155 1.85 -18.92 20.35
C LYS A 155 2.53 -18.92 18.98
N PRO A 156 2.18 -19.84 18.07
CA PRO A 156 2.68 -19.82 16.70
C PRO A 156 2.31 -18.50 16.00
N LEU A 157 3.22 -17.99 15.17
CA LEU A 157 2.91 -16.90 14.24
C LEU A 157 2.47 -17.46 12.90
N GLU A 158 1.68 -16.66 12.17
CA GLU A 158 1.15 -17.00 10.85
C GLU A 158 2.22 -16.85 9.77
N PHE A 159 2.19 -17.75 8.80
CA PHE A 159 3.07 -17.75 7.64
C PHE A 159 2.24 -17.84 6.36
N PHE A 160 2.71 -17.19 5.32
CA PHE A 160 2.16 -17.28 3.98
C PHE A 160 3.14 -17.95 3.03
N ASP A 161 2.62 -18.71 2.07
CA ASP A 161 3.39 -19.11 0.90
C ASP A 161 3.67 -17.89 0.02
N VAL A 162 4.92 -17.73 -0.40
CA VAL A 162 5.29 -16.71 -1.39
C VAL A 162 4.93 -17.23 -2.77
N ILE A 163 4.13 -16.46 -3.50
CA ILE A 163 3.68 -16.80 -4.85
C ILE A 163 4.29 -15.87 -5.90
N ASP A 164 4.34 -16.33 -7.14
CA ASP A 164 4.67 -15.49 -8.29
C ASP A 164 3.44 -14.74 -8.82
N GLU A 165 3.62 -13.93 -9.86
CA GLU A 165 2.53 -13.15 -10.47
C GLU A 165 1.44 -14.00 -11.11
N ASN A 166 1.74 -15.25 -11.42
CA ASN A 166 0.77 -16.23 -11.94
C ASN A 166 0.00 -16.92 -10.81
N GLY A 167 0.41 -16.74 -9.55
CA GLY A 167 -0.15 -17.41 -8.39
C GLY A 167 0.47 -18.79 -8.12
N GLU A 168 1.59 -19.11 -8.76
CA GLU A 168 2.33 -20.33 -8.52
C GLU A 168 3.22 -20.17 -7.28
N LYS A 169 3.24 -21.18 -6.41
CA LYS A 169 4.07 -21.16 -5.21
C LYS A 169 5.54 -21.23 -5.59
N THR A 170 6.34 -20.35 -5.01
CA THR A 170 7.80 -20.32 -5.20
C THR A 170 8.53 -21.40 -4.38
N GLY A 171 7.84 -22.04 -3.43
CA GLY A 171 8.43 -22.96 -2.44
C GLY A 171 8.94 -22.26 -1.16
N LYS A 172 8.93 -20.93 -1.16
CA LYS A 172 9.30 -20.11 0.00
C LYS A 172 8.08 -19.75 0.83
N VAL A 173 8.30 -19.55 2.12
CA VAL A 173 7.29 -19.04 3.05
C VAL A 173 7.81 -17.78 3.73
N LYS A 174 6.90 -16.96 4.22
CA LYS A 174 7.23 -15.73 4.95
C LYS A 174 6.28 -15.54 6.12
N GLU A 175 6.79 -15.12 7.27
CA GLU A 175 5.93 -14.73 8.39
C GLU A 175 5.08 -13.51 7.97
N ARG A 176 3.81 -13.51 8.35
CA ARG A 176 2.79 -12.52 7.95
C ARG A 176 3.27 -11.07 8.04
N SER A 177 3.76 -10.66 9.21
CA SER A 177 4.17 -9.28 9.47
C SER A 177 5.38 -8.86 8.62
N LEU A 178 6.31 -9.79 8.36
CA LEU A 178 7.41 -9.57 7.41
C LEU A 178 6.93 -9.54 5.97
N ALA A 179 5.96 -10.38 5.59
CA ALA A 179 5.38 -10.43 4.25
C ALA A 179 4.73 -9.09 3.90
N HIS A 180 3.86 -8.58 4.76
CA HIS A 180 3.24 -7.26 4.58
C HIS A 180 4.25 -6.13 4.61
N ARG A 181 5.32 -6.21 5.42
CA ARG A 181 6.32 -5.15 5.45
C ARG A 181 7.14 -5.06 4.17
N GLU A 182 7.52 -6.21 3.62
CA GLU A 182 8.39 -6.30 2.46
C GLU A 182 7.60 -6.30 1.13
N GLY A 183 6.26 -6.23 1.17
CA GLY A 183 5.42 -6.30 -0.03
C GLY A 183 5.55 -7.64 -0.74
N THR A 184 5.67 -8.73 0.04
CA THR A 184 5.82 -10.07 -0.51
C THR A 184 4.48 -10.54 -1.05
N LEU A 185 4.41 -10.86 -2.35
CA LEU A 185 3.19 -11.35 -2.98
C LEU A 185 2.75 -12.68 -2.36
N HIS A 186 1.52 -12.72 -1.88
CA HIS A 186 0.90 -13.88 -1.25
C HIS A 186 -0.58 -14.03 -1.64
N ALA A 187 -1.18 -15.19 -1.37
CA ALA A 187 -2.55 -15.49 -1.79
C ALA A 187 -3.57 -15.15 -0.71
N THR A 188 -4.72 -14.61 -1.15
CA THR A 188 -5.91 -14.42 -0.32
C THR A 188 -7.14 -15.02 -1.00
N VAL A 189 -8.19 -15.29 -0.24
CA VAL A 189 -9.47 -15.80 -0.74
C VAL A 189 -10.60 -14.87 -0.36
N HIS A 190 -11.42 -14.51 -1.34
CA HIS A 190 -12.51 -13.56 -1.19
C HIS A 190 -13.83 -14.26 -1.53
N ILE A 191 -14.82 -14.18 -0.64
CA ILE A 191 -16.09 -14.88 -0.79
C ILE A 191 -17.23 -13.87 -0.80
N TRP A 192 -18.05 -13.94 -1.84
CA TRP A 192 -19.31 -13.22 -1.95
C TRP A 192 -20.50 -14.15 -1.74
N VAL A 193 -21.29 -13.89 -0.71
CA VAL A 193 -22.57 -14.55 -0.49
C VAL A 193 -23.66 -13.74 -1.21
N ARG A 194 -24.28 -14.37 -2.22
CA ARG A 194 -25.31 -13.78 -3.07
C ARG A 194 -26.65 -14.46 -2.83
N ARG A 195 -27.74 -13.70 -2.78
CA ARG A 195 -29.11 -14.24 -2.91
C ARG A 195 -29.85 -13.55 -4.04
N LYS A 196 -30.54 -14.34 -4.86
CA LYS A 196 -31.37 -13.84 -5.96
C LYS A 196 -32.72 -13.36 -5.45
N ARG A 197 -33.22 -12.27 -6.02
CA ARG A 197 -34.57 -11.74 -5.80
C ARG A 197 -35.53 -12.24 -6.87
N GLN A 198 -36.82 -12.10 -6.60
CA GLN A 198 -37.88 -12.56 -7.52
C GLN A 198 -37.93 -11.77 -8.83
N ASP A 199 -37.45 -10.52 -8.83
CA ASP A 199 -37.42 -9.62 -9.99
C ASP A 199 -36.19 -9.82 -10.89
N GLY A 200 -35.34 -10.80 -10.57
CA GLY A 200 -34.10 -11.08 -11.29
C GLY A 200 -32.86 -10.40 -10.70
N SER A 201 -33.03 -9.33 -9.90
CA SER A 201 -31.92 -8.67 -9.21
C SER A 201 -31.34 -9.53 -8.07
N PHE A 202 -30.27 -9.09 -7.43
CA PHE A 202 -29.66 -9.83 -6.32
C PHE A 202 -29.15 -8.95 -5.19
N ASP A 203 -29.13 -9.53 -3.99
CA ASP A 203 -28.47 -8.94 -2.82
C ASP A 203 -27.13 -9.62 -2.58
N LEU A 204 -26.21 -8.84 -2.01
CA LEU A 204 -24.94 -9.31 -1.47
C LEU A 204 -24.94 -9.16 0.06
N LEU A 205 -24.43 -10.16 0.75
CA LEU A 205 -24.21 -10.10 2.19
C LEU A 205 -22.90 -9.34 2.43
N LEU A 206 -22.96 -8.19 3.09
CA LEU A 206 -21.79 -7.43 3.48
C LEU A 206 -21.49 -7.68 4.94
N GLN A 207 -20.22 -7.82 5.27
CA GLN A 207 -19.78 -7.70 6.64
C GLN A 207 -19.44 -6.24 6.98
N LYS A 208 -19.55 -5.90 8.25
CA LYS A 208 -18.90 -4.74 8.84
C LYS A 208 -17.72 -5.24 9.66
N ARG A 209 -16.51 -4.87 9.27
CA ARG A 209 -15.26 -5.29 9.94
C ARG A 209 -15.25 -4.85 11.40
N SER A 210 -14.74 -5.70 12.28
CA SER A 210 -14.62 -5.41 13.70
C SER A 210 -13.82 -4.12 13.95
N SER A 211 -14.25 -3.38 14.97
CA SER A 211 -13.55 -2.16 15.40
C SER A 211 -12.14 -2.42 15.96
N THR A 212 -11.84 -3.68 16.30
CA THR A 212 -10.54 -4.10 16.85
C THR A 212 -9.53 -4.52 15.78
N LYS A 213 -9.90 -4.50 14.49
CA LYS A 213 -8.97 -4.83 13.39
C LYS A 213 -7.93 -3.72 13.21
N ASP A 214 -6.70 -4.12 12.92
CA ASP A 214 -5.59 -3.20 12.69
C ASP A 214 -5.76 -2.36 11.40
N SER A 215 -6.49 -2.90 10.42
CA SER A 215 -6.78 -2.24 9.14
C SER A 215 -8.29 -2.21 8.84
N TYR A 216 -8.74 -1.08 8.27
CA TYR A 216 -10.12 -0.87 7.82
C TYR A 216 -11.21 -1.13 8.88
N ALA A 217 -10.91 -0.89 10.16
CA ALA A 217 -11.83 -1.07 11.27
C ALA A 217 -13.19 -0.35 11.03
N GLY A 218 -14.29 -1.10 11.15
CA GLY A 218 -15.65 -0.58 10.96
C GLY A 218 -16.03 -0.24 9.51
N CYS A 219 -15.21 -0.58 8.51
CA CYS A 219 -15.59 -0.52 7.10
C CYS A 219 -16.56 -1.66 6.75
N PHE A 220 -17.45 -1.42 5.78
CA PHE A 220 -18.14 -2.50 5.09
C PHE A 220 -17.20 -3.21 4.13
N ASP A 221 -17.30 -4.53 4.09
CA ASP A 221 -16.43 -5.40 3.32
C ASP A 221 -17.21 -6.53 2.65
N ILE A 222 -16.50 -7.30 1.82
CA ILE A 222 -16.99 -8.53 1.19
C ILE A 222 -17.44 -9.56 2.23
N SER A 223 -18.24 -10.57 1.85
CA SER A 223 -18.95 -11.41 2.82
C SER A 223 -18.02 -12.13 3.80
N ALA A 224 -16.97 -12.77 3.27
CA ALA A 224 -15.88 -13.33 4.06
C ALA A 224 -14.56 -13.21 3.29
N ALA A 225 -13.45 -13.02 3.99
CA ALA A 225 -12.13 -12.86 3.37
C ALA A 225 -11.01 -13.33 4.29
N GLY A 226 -9.98 -13.94 3.74
CA GLY A 226 -8.79 -14.22 4.54
C GLY A 226 -7.58 -14.67 3.75
N HIS A 227 -6.49 -14.85 4.49
CA HIS A 227 -5.22 -15.25 3.91
C HIS A 227 -5.18 -16.77 3.72
N VAL A 228 -4.41 -17.19 2.72
CA VAL A 228 -4.08 -18.60 2.55
C VAL A 228 -2.89 -18.93 3.45
N ASP A 229 -3.07 -19.86 4.38
CA ASP A 229 -1.98 -20.28 5.25
C ASP A 229 -0.89 -21.02 4.48
N ALA A 230 0.36 -20.87 4.91
CA ALA A 230 1.48 -21.60 4.35
C ALA A 230 1.24 -23.11 4.36
N GLY A 231 1.45 -23.74 3.19
CA GLY A 231 1.23 -25.16 2.98
C GLY A 231 -0.19 -25.53 2.52
N GLU A 232 -1.17 -24.61 2.54
CA GLU A 232 -2.52 -24.92 2.06
C GLU A 232 -2.53 -25.28 0.57
N PRO A 233 -3.19 -26.36 0.14
CA PRO A 233 -3.16 -26.77 -1.26
C PRO A 233 -3.71 -25.68 -2.20
N ALA A 234 -2.92 -25.32 -3.21
CA ALA A 234 -3.37 -24.45 -4.32
C ALA A 234 -4.39 -25.12 -5.25
N THR A 235 -4.70 -26.38 -5.00
CA THR A 235 -5.68 -27.15 -5.78
C THR A 235 -7.03 -26.46 -5.76
N ASP A 236 -7.64 -26.35 -6.94
CA ASP A 236 -8.93 -25.71 -7.11
C ASP A 236 -8.98 -24.29 -6.54
N HIS A 237 -7.94 -23.50 -6.85
CA HIS A 237 -7.90 -22.06 -6.58
C HIS A 237 -7.92 -21.71 -5.08
N TYR A 238 -7.33 -22.55 -4.22
CA TYR A 238 -7.37 -22.41 -2.76
C TYR A 238 -8.78 -22.50 -2.17
N ARG A 239 -9.69 -23.25 -2.81
CA ARG A 239 -11.07 -23.41 -2.32
C ARG A 239 -11.16 -23.87 -0.86
N GLN A 240 -10.23 -24.69 -0.39
CA GLN A 240 -10.22 -25.14 1.01
C GLN A 240 -10.02 -23.97 1.98
N ALA A 241 -9.11 -23.04 1.68
CA ALA A 241 -8.97 -21.78 2.42
C ALA A 241 -10.28 -21.01 2.40
N ALA A 242 -10.91 -20.88 1.22
CA ALA A 242 -12.15 -20.13 1.09
C ALA A 242 -13.32 -20.73 1.90
N LEU A 243 -13.41 -22.06 1.98
CA LEU A 243 -14.37 -22.76 2.84
C LEU A 243 -14.07 -22.55 4.33
N ARG A 244 -12.79 -22.56 4.71
CA ARG A 244 -12.34 -22.29 6.08
C ARG A 244 -12.74 -20.88 6.51
N GLU A 245 -12.35 -19.86 5.74
CA GLU A 245 -12.66 -18.45 6.03
C GLU A 245 -14.17 -18.19 6.08
N LEU A 246 -14.94 -18.77 5.14
CA LEU A 246 -16.40 -18.66 5.15
C LEU A 246 -17.03 -19.27 6.43
N SER A 247 -16.47 -20.38 6.94
CA SER A 247 -16.92 -21.00 8.18
C SER A 247 -16.42 -20.27 9.43
N GLU A 248 -15.22 -19.72 9.42
CA GLU A 248 -14.62 -19.02 10.55
C GLU A 248 -15.31 -17.67 10.77
N GLU A 249 -15.42 -16.84 9.73
CA GLU A 249 -15.95 -15.49 9.85
C GLU A 249 -17.48 -15.44 10.02
N LEU A 250 -18.22 -16.28 9.26
CA LEU A 250 -19.68 -16.25 9.20
C LEU A 250 -20.37 -17.48 9.81
N GLY A 251 -19.65 -18.55 10.11
CA GLY A 251 -20.24 -19.80 10.57
C GLY A 251 -20.94 -20.62 9.48
N ILE A 252 -20.76 -20.27 8.20
CA ILE A 252 -21.38 -20.96 7.07
C ILE A 252 -20.55 -22.19 6.71
N ARG A 253 -21.13 -23.38 6.87
CA ARG A 253 -20.52 -24.65 6.45
C ARG A 253 -21.01 -25.00 5.04
N ALA A 254 -20.16 -24.75 4.05
CA ALA A 254 -20.43 -25.07 2.65
C ALA A 254 -19.68 -26.34 2.21
N GLU A 255 -20.25 -27.04 1.24
CA GLU A 255 -19.53 -28.06 0.48
C GLU A 255 -18.75 -27.40 -0.67
N ALA A 256 -17.68 -28.04 -1.15
CA ALA A 256 -16.80 -27.48 -2.17
C ALA A 256 -17.55 -27.09 -3.46
N GLU A 257 -18.54 -27.87 -3.87
CA GLU A 257 -19.32 -27.65 -5.09
C GLU A 257 -20.27 -26.45 -5.00
N GLN A 258 -20.55 -25.95 -3.79
CA GLN A 258 -21.44 -24.81 -3.55
C GLN A 258 -20.71 -23.46 -3.62
N LEU A 259 -19.38 -23.51 -3.57
CA LEU A 259 -18.54 -22.34 -3.73
C LEU A 259 -18.09 -22.31 -5.19
N HIS A 260 -18.34 -21.24 -5.92
CA HIS A 260 -18.01 -21.15 -7.34
C HIS A 260 -16.89 -20.14 -7.57
N TYR A 261 -15.82 -20.56 -8.25
CA TYR A 261 -14.69 -19.68 -8.53
C TYR A 261 -15.06 -18.68 -9.64
N MET A 262 -14.78 -17.41 -9.40
CA MET A 262 -15.15 -16.28 -10.25
C MET A 262 -13.96 -15.73 -11.05
N GLY A 263 -12.75 -15.85 -10.51
CA GLY A 263 -11.55 -15.25 -11.06
C GLY A 263 -10.57 -14.86 -9.96
N LYS A 264 -9.47 -14.25 -10.37
CA LYS A 264 -8.47 -13.72 -9.45
C LYS A 264 -8.16 -12.27 -9.80
N ARG A 265 -7.75 -11.49 -8.81
CA ARG A 265 -7.34 -10.10 -8.98
C ARG A 265 -6.14 -9.77 -8.12
N ARG A 266 -5.37 -8.77 -8.55
CA ARG A 266 -4.20 -8.31 -7.80
C ARG A 266 -4.58 -7.13 -6.92
N VAL A 267 -4.12 -7.16 -5.68
CA VAL A 267 -4.26 -6.07 -4.71
C VAL A 267 -2.86 -5.53 -4.45
N HIS A 268 -2.71 -4.23 -4.65
CA HIS A 268 -1.54 -3.49 -4.18
C HIS A 268 -2.04 -2.31 -3.35
N HIS A 269 -1.80 -2.35 -2.05
CA HIS A 269 -2.22 -1.29 -1.15
C HIS A 269 -1.16 -0.99 -0.09
N ILE A 270 -0.76 0.27 0.03
CA ILE A 270 0.22 0.70 1.04
C ILE A 270 -0.49 1.51 2.13
N SER A 271 -0.30 1.09 3.38
CA SER A 271 -0.79 1.75 4.59
C SER A 271 0.27 1.81 5.70
N GLY A 272 -0.10 2.37 6.86
CA GLY A 272 0.84 2.68 7.95
C GLY A 272 1.41 4.10 7.87
N LYS A 273 1.79 4.67 9.02
CA LYS A 273 2.23 6.08 9.13
C LYS A 273 3.52 6.37 8.35
N ASP A 274 4.31 5.35 8.09
CA ASP A 274 5.61 5.34 7.45
C ASP A 274 5.65 4.40 6.23
N HIS A 275 4.49 4.01 5.70
CA HIS A 275 4.38 3.02 4.62
C HIS A 275 4.91 1.62 5.02
N SER A 276 4.88 1.27 6.31
CA SER A 276 5.39 0.00 6.81
C SER A 276 4.52 -1.22 6.48
N PHE A 277 3.33 -1.03 5.92
CA PHE A 277 2.40 -2.10 5.57
C PHE A 277 2.07 -2.04 4.09
N ILE A 278 2.53 -3.03 3.34
CA ILE A 278 2.36 -3.21 1.91
C ILE A 278 1.55 -4.49 1.72
N ASP A 279 0.28 -4.29 1.39
CA ASP A 279 -0.65 -5.34 1.02
C ASP A 279 -0.43 -5.69 -0.45
N GLU A 280 0.32 -6.76 -0.69
CA GLU A 280 0.62 -7.29 -2.01
C GLU A 280 0.00 -8.68 -2.12
N GLU A 281 -1.20 -8.74 -2.69
CA GLU A 281 -2.01 -9.96 -2.69
C GLU A 281 -2.48 -10.36 -4.08
N LEU A 282 -2.65 -11.66 -4.28
CA LEU A 282 -3.44 -12.23 -5.36
C LEU A 282 -4.69 -12.87 -4.76
N SER A 283 -5.82 -12.19 -4.86
CA SER A 283 -7.08 -12.61 -4.27
C SER A 283 -7.86 -13.52 -5.22
N TYR A 284 -8.20 -14.72 -4.76
CA TYR A 284 -9.04 -15.68 -5.47
C TYR A 284 -10.49 -15.49 -5.06
N VAL A 285 -11.32 -15.10 -6.01
CA VAL A 285 -12.69 -14.65 -5.76
C VAL A 285 -13.65 -15.81 -5.98
N PHE A 286 -14.54 -16.01 -5.02
CA PHE A 286 -15.58 -17.03 -5.02
C PHE A 286 -16.95 -16.44 -4.77
N ILE A 287 -17.98 -17.13 -5.25
CA ILE A 287 -19.38 -16.82 -4.98
C ILE A 287 -20.08 -18.02 -4.33
N TYR A 288 -20.89 -17.76 -3.32
CA TYR A 288 -21.74 -18.72 -2.62
C TYR A 288 -23.21 -18.27 -2.73
N GLU A 289 -24.10 -19.17 -3.15
CA GLU A 289 -25.48 -18.82 -3.51
C GLU A 289 -26.58 -19.58 -2.76
N GLU A 290 -26.19 -20.41 -1.80
CA GLU A 290 -27.16 -21.16 -1.02
C GLU A 290 -27.97 -20.25 -0.09
N THR A 291 -29.06 -20.79 0.44
CA THR A 291 -29.93 -20.03 1.34
C THR A 291 -29.20 -19.71 2.65
N VAL A 292 -29.02 -18.42 2.93
CA VAL A 292 -28.41 -17.92 4.16
C VAL A 292 -29.42 -17.08 4.95
N ASN A 293 -29.61 -17.42 6.22
CA ASN A 293 -30.34 -16.60 7.19
C ASN A 293 -29.33 -15.83 8.05
N GLU A 294 -29.29 -14.51 7.91
CA GLU A 294 -28.36 -13.64 8.62
C GLU A 294 -28.49 -13.72 10.15
N ASN A 295 -29.65 -14.14 10.67
CA ASN A 295 -29.89 -14.27 12.11
C ASN A 295 -29.37 -15.59 12.70
N GLU A 296 -28.97 -16.54 11.85
CA GLU A 296 -28.42 -17.84 12.25
C GLU A 296 -26.89 -17.91 12.09
N LEU A 297 -26.28 -16.84 11.58
CA LEU A 297 -24.84 -16.75 11.43
C LEU A 297 -24.14 -16.69 12.78
N THR A 298 -22.99 -17.36 12.85
CA THR A 298 -22.10 -17.30 14.01
C THR A 298 -20.89 -16.46 13.62
N LEU A 299 -20.91 -15.18 14.01
CA LEU A 299 -19.88 -14.22 13.61
C LEU A 299 -18.64 -14.35 14.49
N GLN A 300 -17.46 -14.42 13.87
CA GLN A 300 -16.20 -14.30 14.60
C GLN A 300 -16.00 -12.85 15.05
N ALA A 301 -16.29 -12.56 16.32
CA ALA A 301 -16.31 -11.19 16.84
C ALA A 301 -14.98 -10.41 16.71
N SER A 302 -13.84 -11.11 16.60
CA SER A 302 -12.54 -10.47 16.32
C SER A 302 -12.43 -9.93 14.90
N GLU A 303 -13.19 -10.50 13.97
CA GLU A 303 -13.17 -10.20 12.52
C GLU A 303 -14.40 -9.38 12.10
N VAL A 304 -15.57 -9.81 12.55
CA VAL A 304 -16.88 -9.39 12.04
C VAL A 304 -17.71 -8.75 13.16
N GLU A 305 -18.09 -7.48 13.00
CA GLU A 305 -18.97 -6.77 13.95
C GLU A 305 -20.45 -7.10 13.69
N SER A 306 -20.85 -7.10 12.42
CA SER A 306 -22.24 -7.33 12.00
C SER A 306 -22.28 -7.65 10.50
N VAL A 307 -23.41 -8.18 10.03
CA VAL A 307 -23.66 -8.37 8.60
C VAL A 307 -24.93 -7.65 8.15
N ARG A 308 -25.04 -7.37 6.86
CA ARG A 308 -26.28 -6.88 6.25
C ARG A 308 -26.41 -7.29 4.80
N TRP A 309 -27.63 -7.56 4.37
CA TRP A 309 -27.96 -7.67 2.94
C TRP A 309 -28.04 -6.28 2.31
N THR A 310 -27.40 -6.11 1.17
CA THR A 310 -27.46 -4.88 0.38
C THR A 310 -27.73 -5.23 -1.08
N GLU A 311 -28.62 -4.49 -1.73
CA GLU A 311 -28.91 -4.68 -3.15
C GLU A 311 -27.67 -4.35 -4.00
N TYR A 312 -27.37 -5.17 -5.01
CA TYR A 312 -26.16 -5.04 -5.83
C TYR A 312 -26.00 -3.65 -6.46
N ARG A 313 -27.04 -3.12 -7.13
CA ARG A 313 -26.96 -1.82 -7.83
C ARG A 313 -26.83 -0.66 -6.85
N GLU A 314 -27.48 -0.73 -5.69
CA GLU A 314 -27.31 0.21 -4.59
C GLU A 314 -25.88 0.18 -4.04
N LEU A 315 -25.33 -1.01 -3.79
CA LEU A 315 -23.97 -1.19 -3.33
C LEU A 315 -22.95 -0.66 -4.34
N ARG A 316 -23.08 -1.05 -5.61
CA ARG A 316 -22.21 -0.61 -6.70
C ARG A 316 -22.18 0.90 -6.83
N LYS A 317 -23.35 1.56 -6.77
CA LYS A 317 -23.44 3.03 -6.72
C LYS A 317 -22.74 3.58 -5.49
N ALA A 318 -22.97 2.98 -4.33
CA ALA A 318 -22.42 3.46 -3.07
C ALA A 318 -20.88 3.39 -3.04
N VAL A 319 -20.30 2.30 -3.57
CA VAL A 319 -18.86 2.08 -3.76
C VAL A 319 -18.28 3.04 -4.80
N ALA A 320 -18.93 3.19 -5.95
CA ALA A 320 -18.46 4.07 -7.04
C ALA A 320 -18.29 5.53 -6.61
N VAL A 321 -19.13 6.01 -5.68
CA VAL A 321 -19.06 7.38 -5.16
C VAL A 321 -18.51 7.47 -3.73
N ASN A 322 -18.02 6.37 -3.17
CA ASN A 322 -17.53 6.26 -1.79
C ASN A 322 -18.50 6.86 -0.74
N SER A 323 -19.80 6.61 -0.91
CA SER A 323 -20.86 7.12 0.01
C SER A 323 -21.00 6.31 1.30
N ILE A 324 -20.37 5.14 1.36
CA ILE A 324 -20.25 4.31 2.56
C ILE A 324 -18.78 4.14 2.90
N LYS A 325 -18.47 3.89 4.17
CA LYS A 325 -17.11 3.50 4.59
C LYS A 325 -16.91 2.04 4.17
N HIS A 326 -16.06 1.75 3.19
CA HIS A 326 -15.84 0.39 2.69
C HIS A 326 -14.39 0.11 2.29
N CYS A 327 -14.06 -1.18 2.16
CA CYS A 327 -12.85 -1.70 1.50
C CYS A 327 -13.18 -2.60 0.29
N ILE A 328 -14.41 -2.53 -0.20
CA ILE A 328 -14.88 -3.24 -1.40
C ILE A 328 -14.29 -2.63 -2.67
N TYR A 329 -13.86 -3.49 -3.59
CA TYR A 329 -13.28 -3.10 -4.87
C TYR A 329 -14.27 -3.27 -6.03
N MET A 330 -14.25 -2.34 -6.98
CA MET A 330 -15.18 -2.35 -8.12
C MET A 330 -14.99 -3.58 -9.01
N GLU A 331 -13.74 -4.01 -9.19
CA GLU A 331 -13.38 -5.16 -10.04
C GLU A 331 -14.11 -6.45 -9.63
N GLU A 332 -14.28 -6.71 -8.34
CA GLU A 332 -15.05 -7.88 -7.90
C GLU A 332 -16.54 -7.72 -8.13
N LEU A 333 -17.07 -6.49 -7.97
CA LEU A 333 -18.46 -6.23 -8.32
C LEU A 333 -18.72 -6.42 -9.82
N ASP A 334 -17.73 -6.15 -10.67
CA ASP A 334 -17.79 -6.43 -12.10
C ASP A 334 -17.85 -7.94 -12.36
N MET A 335 -16.98 -8.73 -11.70
CA MET A 335 -17.01 -10.21 -11.80
C MET A 335 -18.39 -10.78 -11.43
N LEU A 336 -19.01 -10.29 -10.35
CA LEU A 336 -20.33 -10.76 -9.91
C LEU A 336 -21.45 -10.43 -10.90
N GLN A 337 -21.33 -9.31 -11.61
CA GLN A 337 -22.29 -8.91 -12.64
C GLN A 337 -22.23 -9.86 -13.83
N GLU A 338 -21.04 -10.16 -14.32
CA GLU A 338 -20.84 -11.09 -15.44
C GLU A 338 -21.42 -12.47 -15.14
N ALA A 339 -21.26 -12.98 -13.92
CA ALA A 339 -21.86 -14.25 -13.48
C ALA A 339 -23.40 -14.25 -13.38
N SER A 340 -24.04 -13.08 -13.29
CA SER A 340 -25.50 -12.99 -13.17
C SER A 340 -26.23 -13.11 -14.50
N GLY A 341 -25.52 -12.91 -15.62
CA GLY A 341 -26.15 -12.80 -16.95
C GLY A 341 -27.04 -11.55 -17.11
N GLU A 342 -27.04 -10.62 -16.16
CA GLU A 342 -27.65 -9.30 -16.32
C GLU A 342 -26.77 -8.45 -17.25
N GLU A 343 -27.13 -8.39 -18.54
CA GLU A 343 -26.61 -7.36 -19.44
C GLU A 343 -27.05 -5.98 -18.91
N GLU A 344 -26.12 -5.04 -18.69
CA GLU A 344 -26.49 -3.62 -18.65
C GLU A 344 -27.23 -3.32 -19.96
N PRO A 345 -28.30 -2.50 -19.95
CA PRO A 345 -28.80 -1.94 -21.20
C PRO A 345 -27.68 -1.11 -21.83
N GLY A 346 -26.92 -1.68 -22.77
CA GLY A 346 -25.90 -0.97 -23.55
C GLY A 346 -24.48 -1.55 -23.67
N GLN A 347 -24.17 -2.78 -23.24
CA GLN A 347 -22.82 -3.35 -23.47
C GLN A 347 -22.83 -4.66 -24.28
N LYS A 348 -22.72 -4.50 -25.61
CA LYS A 348 -21.93 -5.39 -26.46
C LYS A 348 -21.02 -4.56 -27.35
N ALA A 349 -19.73 -4.57 -27.03
CA ALA A 349 -18.64 -4.36 -27.98
C ALA A 349 -17.38 -5.03 -27.42
N GLU A 350 -16.96 -6.08 -28.13
CA GLU A 350 -16.08 -7.19 -27.78
C GLU A 350 -14.62 -6.84 -27.48
N ALA A 351 -14.00 -7.70 -26.65
CA ALA A 351 -12.62 -8.12 -26.89
C ALA A 351 -12.59 -9.07 -28.11
N SER A 352 -12.12 -8.60 -29.27
CA SER A 352 -11.08 -9.26 -30.08
C SER A 352 -10.78 -8.48 -31.38
N LYS A 353 -9.60 -8.73 -31.93
CA LYS A 353 -8.91 -7.97 -32.99
C LYS A 353 -9.50 -8.12 -34.41
N HIS A 354 -9.33 -7.05 -35.20
CA HIS A 354 -9.23 -6.90 -36.69
C HIS A 354 -10.48 -6.61 -37.56
N ASP A 355 -10.33 -5.52 -38.33
CA ASP A 355 -10.82 -5.17 -39.69
C ASP A 355 -12.31 -4.78 -40.00
N ILE A 356 -12.55 -3.44 -40.07
CA ILE A 356 -13.35 -2.54 -40.96
C ILE A 356 -14.46 -3.07 -41.95
N PRO A 357 -15.41 -2.25 -42.51
CA PRO A 357 -16.08 -0.98 -42.13
C PRO A 357 -17.64 -0.89 -42.42
N ILE A 358 -18.26 0.28 -42.13
CA ILE A 358 -19.37 1.02 -42.83
C ILE A 358 -20.79 1.15 -42.18
N GLN A 359 -21.16 2.42 -41.92
CA GLN A 359 -22.45 3.18 -41.98
C GLN A 359 -23.52 3.18 -40.86
N GLU A 360 -23.62 4.38 -40.27
CA GLU A 360 -24.78 5.22 -39.88
C GLU A 360 -26.22 4.66 -39.99
N THR A 361 -27.01 4.83 -38.92
CA THR A 361 -28.08 5.86 -38.83
C THR A 361 -28.74 5.87 -37.44
N ALA A 362 -29.38 7.00 -37.11
CA ALA A 362 -29.56 7.58 -35.78
C ALA A 362 -30.95 7.39 -35.12
N GLY A 363 -31.03 7.75 -33.83
CA GLY A 363 -32.22 8.08 -33.03
C GLY A 363 -32.03 7.74 -31.55
N GLU A 364 -31.46 8.62 -30.68
CA GLU A 364 -32.14 9.68 -29.88
C GLU A 364 -33.37 9.14 -29.12
N GLU A 365 -33.50 9.05 -27.79
CA GLU A 365 -32.91 9.66 -26.57
C GLU A 365 -32.96 8.62 -25.42
N GLU A 366 -31.91 8.38 -24.61
CA GLU A 366 -31.65 9.04 -23.32
C GLU A 366 -30.12 9.08 -23.05
N LYS A 367 -29.51 10.27 -23.16
CA LYS A 367 -28.06 10.48 -23.02
C LYS A 367 -27.59 10.33 -21.57
N ARG A 368 -26.88 9.25 -21.22
CA ARG A 368 -25.92 9.26 -20.11
C ARG A 368 -24.81 10.27 -20.46
N LYS A 369 -24.53 11.20 -19.54
CA LYS A 369 -23.57 12.30 -19.71
C LYS A 369 -22.14 11.76 -19.76
N GLU A 370 -21.69 11.37 -20.95
CA GLU A 370 -20.31 10.96 -21.18
C GLU A 370 -19.39 12.17 -20.99
N VAL A 371 -18.37 12.02 -20.14
CA VAL A 371 -17.33 13.04 -19.94
C VAL A 371 -16.19 12.68 -20.87
N ARG A 372 -15.95 13.50 -21.89
CA ARG A 372 -14.85 13.35 -22.85
C ARG A 372 -13.63 14.11 -22.35
N ILE A 373 -12.47 13.47 -22.33
CA ILE A 373 -11.19 14.16 -22.09
C ILE A 373 -10.51 14.41 -23.43
N ARG A 374 -10.02 15.63 -23.65
CA ARG A 374 -9.23 15.99 -24.83
C ARG A 374 -8.15 17.00 -24.49
N THR A 375 -7.21 17.17 -25.40
CA THR A 375 -6.20 18.24 -25.33
C THR A 375 -6.88 19.61 -25.42
N ALA A 376 -6.43 20.55 -24.60
CA ALA A 376 -6.86 21.93 -24.63
C ALA A 376 -6.34 22.65 -25.87
N THR A 377 -7.06 23.67 -26.29
CA THR A 377 -6.63 24.61 -27.32
C THR A 377 -6.73 26.03 -26.79
N LYS A 378 -6.06 26.99 -27.43
CA LYS A 378 -6.20 28.40 -27.08
C LYS A 378 -7.64 28.92 -27.14
N ALA A 379 -8.49 28.30 -27.96
CA ALA A 379 -9.89 28.67 -28.08
C ALA A 379 -10.70 28.32 -26.82
N ASP A 380 -10.19 27.42 -25.98
CA ASP A 380 -10.81 27.03 -24.72
C ASP A 380 -10.55 28.07 -23.60
N ALA A 381 -9.60 29.00 -23.78
CA ALA A 381 -9.18 29.96 -22.75
C ALA A 381 -10.34 30.69 -22.06
N PRO A 382 -11.38 31.20 -22.76
CA PRO A 382 -12.53 31.84 -22.10
C PRO A 382 -13.28 30.88 -21.15
N ALA A 383 -13.46 29.62 -21.54
CA ALA A 383 -14.18 28.63 -20.74
C ALA A 383 -13.36 28.19 -19.51
N LEU A 384 -12.06 28.00 -19.68
CA LEU A 384 -11.15 27.65 -18.58
C LEU A 384 -11.03 28.82 -17.60
N LEU A 385 -10.94 30.05 -18.09
CA LEU A 385 -10.92 31.24 -17.26
C LEU A 385 -12.21 31.39 -16.45
N ASN A 386 -13.37 31.05 -17.02
CA ASN A 386 -14.64 31.02 -16.28
C ASN A 386 -14.65 29.99 -15.13
N ILE A 387 -13.92 28.89 -15.26
CA ILE A 387 -13.72 27.92 -14.17
C ILE A 387 -12.76 28.47 -13.13
N TYR A 388 -11.70 29.15 -13.57
CA TYR A 388 -10.60 29.62 -12.72
C TYR A 388 -10.91 30.89 -11.93
N ALA A 389 -11.62 31.86 -12.52
CA ALA A 389 -11.87 33.17 -11.91
C ALA A 389 -12.50 33.09 -10.51
N PRO A 390 -13.50 32.23 -10.23
CA PRO A 390 -14.02 32.07 -8.87
C PRO A 390 -12.98 31.55 -7.86
N TYR A 391 -11.99 30.77 -8.30
CA TYR A 391 -10.89 30.35 -7.42
C TYR A 391 -9.98 31.52 -7.04
N VAL A 392 -9.72 32.44 -7.97
CA VAL A 392 -8.94 33.66 -7.70
C VAL A 392 -9.72 34.61 -6.79
N GLU A 393 -10.97 34.90 -7.10
CA GLU A 393 -11.74 35.94 -6.42
C GLU A 393 -12.25 35.52 -5.04
N GLN A 394 -12.52 34.23 -4.83
CA GLN A 394 -13.32 33.75 -3.68
C GLN A 394 -12.60 32.70 -2.83
N THR A 395 -11.41 32.23 -3.22
CA THR A 395 -10.72 31.15 -2.50
C THR A 395 -9.22 31.40 -2.37
N ALA A 396 -8.59 30.78 -1.37
CA ALA A 396 -7.14 30.74 -1.23
C ALA A 396 -6.53 29.45 -1.79
N ILE A 397 -7.20 28.80 -2.75
CA ILE A 397 -6.69 27.62 -3.47
C ILE A 397 -5.58 28.02 -4.45
N THR A 398 -5.76 29.17 -5.12
CA THR A 398 -4.70 29.85 -5.88
C THR A 398 -4.33 31.14 -5.15
N PHE A 399 -3.05 31.45 -5.12
CA PHE A 399 -2.54 32.70 -4.54
C PHE A 399 -2.43 33.85 -5.55
N GLU A 400 -2.99 33.69 -6.76
CA GLU A 400 -3.23 34.84 -7.63
C GLU A 400 -4.26 35.80 -7.01
N TYR A 401 -4.02 37.10 -7.17
CA TYR A 401 -4.87 38.18 -6.68
C TYR A 401 -5.81 38.74 -7.75
N GLU A 402 -5.37 38.75 -9.01
CA GLU A 402 -6.10 39.32 -10.13
C GLU A 402 -6.39 38.21 -11.14
N VAL A 403 -7.63 38.17 -11.64
CA VAL A 403 -8.02 37.23 -12.69
C VAL A 403 -7.29 37.64 -13.98
N PRO A 404 -6.50 36.75 -14.60
CA PRO A 404 -5.74 37.07 -15.81
C PRO A 404 -6.67 37.37 -16.99
N SER A 405 -6.16 38.07 -18.02
CA SER A 405 -6.94 38.27 -19.24
C SER A 405 -7.09 36.98 -20.04
N VAL A 406 -8.08 36.91 -20.93
CA VAL A 406 -8.28 35.75 -21.82
C VAL A 406 -7.04 35.54 -22.71
N GLU A 407 -6.43 36.62 -23.19
CA GLU A 407 -5.22 36.58 -24.02
C GLU A 407 -4.02 36.04 -23.23
N GLU A 408 -3.86 36.47 -21.97
CA GLU A 408 -2.81 35.93 -21.10
C GLU A 408 -3.03 34.43 -20.83
N PHE A 409 -4.26 34.04 -20.50
CA PHE A 409 -4.60 32.65 -20.21
C PHE A 409 -4.42 31.75 -21.44
N ALA A 410 -4.77 32.24 -22.64
CA ALA A 410 -4.50 31.57 -23.90
C ALA A 410 -2.98 31.37 -24.13
N GLY A 411 -2.17 32.39 -23.84
CA GLY A 411 -0.71 32.30 -23.91
C GLY A 411 -0.14 31.26 -22.94
N ARG A 412 -0.70 31.14 -21.73
CA ARG A 412 -0.32 30.08 -20.77
C ARG A 412 -0.62 28.68 -21.30
N ILE A 413 -1.79 28.48 -21.93
CA ILE A 413 -2.16 27.20 -22.55
C ILE A 413 -1.17 26.84 -23.67
N GLU A 414 -0.92 27.78 -24.60
CA GLU A 414 0.02 27.56 -25.71
C GLU A 414 1.42 27.24 -25.19
N HIS A 415 1.94 28.00 -24.22
CA HIS A 415 3.27 27.79 -23.66
C HIS A 415 3.41 26.44 -22.96
N ILE A 416 2.42 26.01 -22.18
CA ILE A 416 2.45 24.68 -21.53
C ILE A 416 2.47 23.58 -22.59
N LEU A 417 1.62 23.69 -23.62
CA LEU A 417 1.53 22.71 -24.71
C LEU A 417 2.78 22.61 -25.57
N GLU A 418 3.74 23.55 -25.47
CA GLU A 418 5.07 23.41 -26.10
C GLU A 418 5.80 22.18 -25.58
N LYS A 419 5.56 21.76 -24.32
CA LYS A 419 6.25 20.61 -23.71
C LYS A 419 5.35 19.63 -22.99
N TYR A 420 4.26 20.04 -22.34
CA TYR A 420 3.48 19.21 -21.42
C TYR A 420 1.99 19.17 -21.77
N PRO A 421 1.23 18.14 -21.31
CA PRO A 421 -0.21 18.06 -21.52
C PRO A 421 -0.95 19.20 -20.81
N TYR A 422 -1.93 19.75 -21.52
CA TYR A 422 -3.00 20.57 -20.97
C TYR A 422 -4.32 19.94 -21.43
N LEU A 423 -5.09 19.40 -20.50
CA LEU A 423 -6.27 18.58 -20.77
C LEU A 423 -7.53 19.26 -20.25
N VAL A 424 -8.63 19.10 -20.99
CA VAL A 424 -9.96 19.57 -20.60
C VAL A 424 -10.92 18.39 -20.49
N ALA A 425 -11.85 18.49 -19.55
CA ALA A 425 -12.99 17.59 -19.42
C ALA A 425 -14.23 18.27 -19.97
N GLU A 426 -14.84 17.68 -21.00
CA GLU A 426 -16.08 18.14 -21.60
C GLU A 426 -17.24 17.23 -21.20
N ALA A 427 -18.33 17.82 -20.74
CA ALA A 427 -19.58 17.14 -20.47
C ALA A 427 -20.72 17.95 -21.05
N GLU A 428 -21.61 17.30 -21.82
CA GLU A 428 -22.76 17.98 -22.45
C GLU A 428 -22.39 19.17 -23.35
N GLY A 429 -21.19 19.13 -23.96
CA GLY A 429 -20.68 20.22 -24.81
C GLY A 429 -20.11 21.41 -24.04
N GLU A 430 -20.01 21.32 -22.71
CA GLU A 430 -19.40 22.35 -21.86
C GLU A 430 -18.11 21.81 -21.22
N ILE A 431 -17.09 22.67 -21.12
CA ILE A 431 -15.90 22.34 -20.34
C ILE A 431 -16.24 22.46 -18.85
N VAL A 432 -16.05 21.37 -18.12
CA VAL A 432 -16.42 21.23 -16.70
C VAL A 432 -15.21 21.13 -15.77
N GLY A 433 -14.01 21.01 -16.32
CA GLY A 433 -12.74 21.02 -15.58
C GLY A 433 -11.55 20.95 -16.53
N TYR A 434 -10.37 21.25 -16.01
CA TYR A 434 -9.12 21.11 -16.75
C TYR A 434 -7.98 20.76 -15.80
N ALA A 435 -6.96 20.11 -16.33
CA ALA A 435 -5.73 19.77 -15.62
C ALA A 435 -4.55 19.91 -16.57
N TYR A 436 -3.39 20.27 -16.03
CA TYR A 436 -2.18 20.41 -16.82
C TYR A 436 -0.95 20.07 -15.97
N ALA A 437 0.15 19.80 -16.67
CA ALA A 437 1.46 19.68 -16.06
C ALA A 437 2.36 20.83 -16.52
N GLY A 438 3.37 21.14 -15.71
CA GLY A 438 4.35 22.16 -16.00
C GLY A 438 5.73 21.80 -15.46
N THR A 439 6.72 22.62 -15.80
CA THR A 439 8.08 22.48 -15.30
C THR A 439 8.12 22.57 -13.77
N PHE A 440 8.62 21.53 -13.10
CA PHE A 440 8.81 21.57 -11.65
C PHE A 440 9.93 22.55 -11.24
N LYS A 441 11.10 22.43 -11.88
CA LYS A 441 12.25 23.35 -11.75
C LYS A 441 12.97 23.46 -13.08
N ALA A 442 13.48 24.65 -13.40
CA ALA A 442 14.02 24.96 -14.73
C ALA A 442 15.36 24.30 -15.09
N ARG A 443 16.04 23.62 -14.15
CA ARG A 443 17.33 22.96 -14.44
C ARG A 443 17.08 21.60 -15.06
N ALA A 444 17.82 21.25 -16.12
CA ALA A 444 17.64 20.02 -16.89
C ALA A 444 17.66 18.72 -16.06
N ALA A 445 18.37 18.69 -14.92
CA ALA A 445 18.37 17.53 -14.02
C ALA A 445 16.97 17.20 -13.45
N TYR A 446 16.01 18.12 -13.52
CA TYR A 446 14.62 17.92 -13.09
C TYR A 446 13.66 17.59 -14.24
N ASP A 447 14.14 17.30 -15.45
CA ASP A 447 13.25 17.14 -16.62
C ASP A 447 12.22 16.00 -16.46
N TRP A 448 12.56 14.95 -15.71
CA TRP A 448 11.67 13.83 -15.36
C TRP A 448 10.63 14.17 -14.28
N SER A 449 10.64 15.40 -13.76
CA SER A 449 9.74 15.85 -12.70
C SER A 449 8.87 17.00 -13.19
N VAL A 450 7.56 16.89 -12.94
CA VAL A 450 6.59 17.93 -13.28
C VAL A 450 5.84 18.42 -12.06
N GLU A 451 5.34 19.64 -12.14
CA GLU A 451 4.29 20.14 -11.27
C GLU A 451 2.93 19.89 -11.93
N THR A 452 1.95 19.36 -11.20
CA THR A 452 0.59 19.11 -11.69
C THR A 452 -0.39 20.12 -11.11
N THR A 453 -1.41 20.48 -11.89
CA THR A 453 -2.45 21.44 -11.48
C THR A 453 -3.80 21.02 -12.02
N ILE A 454 -4.86 21.28 -11.24
CA ILE A 454 -6.25 20.98 -11.61
C ILE A 454 -7.22 22.01 -11.10
N TYR A 455 -8.22 22.32 -11.94
CA TYR A 455 -9.41 23.08 -11.54
C TYR A 455 -10.66 22.42 -12.11
N VAL A 456 -11.70 22.32 -11.28
CA VAL A 456 -13.01 21.76 -11.67
C VAL A 456 -14.05 22.84 -11.43
N ASN A 457 -15.04 22.95 -12.31
CA ASN A 457 -16.14 23.89 -12.11
C ASN A 457 -16.77 23.67 -10.72
N GLN A 458 -16.81 24.73 -9.89
CA GLN A 458 -17.24 24.62 -8.49
C GLN A 458 -18.66 24.07 -8.34
N LYS A 459 -19.54 24.33 -9.32
CA LYS A 459 -20.93 23.84 -9.36
C LYS A 459 -21.06 22.37 -9.78
N LYS A 460 -19.96 21.76 -10.22
CA LYS A 460 -19.88 20.37 -10.71
C LYS A 460 -18.84 19.55 -9.93
N LYS A 461 -18.44 20.00 -8.73
CA LYS A 461 -17.58 19.24 -7.82
C LYS A 461 -18.23 17.90 -7.46
N ARG A 462 -17.39 16.89 -7.16
CA ARG A 462 -17.79 15.52 -6.73
C ARG A 462 -18.51 14.66 -7.80
N MET A 463 -18.40 15.04 -9.08
CA MET A 463 -18.87 14.21 -10.21
C MET A 463 -17.79 13.27 -10.80
N GLY A 464 -16.71 13.01 -10.05
CA GLY A 464 -15.58 12.17 -10.53
C GLY A 464 -14.70 12.82 -11.61
N ILE A 465 -14.99 14.05 -12.06
CA ILE A 465 -14.25 14.77 -13.10
C ILE A 465 -12.76 14.87 -12.78
N GLY A 466 -12.40 15.18 -11.54
CA GLY A 466 -11.00 15.34 -11.15
C GLY A 466 -10.19 14.04 -11.24
N GLY A 467 -10.79 12.91 -10.87
CA GLY A 467 -10.15 11.60 -11.01
C GLY A 467 -9.92 11.24 -12.48
N LYS A 468 -10.91 11.49 -13.36
CA LYS A 468 -10.78 11.26 -14.81
C LYS A 468 -9.69 12.12 -15.45
N LEU A 469 -9.60 13.40 -15.04
CA LEU A 469 -8.56 14.31 -15.52
C LEU A 469 -7.16 13.85 -15.08
N TYR A 470 -6.99 13.43 -13.82
CA TYR A 470 -5.69 12.93 -13.36
C TYR A 470 -5.30 11.60 -14.00
N ALA A 471 -6.23 10.67 -14.17
CA ALA A 471 -5.93 9.41 -14.86
C ALA A 471 -5.40 9.68 -16.28
N ALA A 472 -6.09 10.52 -17.05
CA ALA A 472 -5.66 10.92 -18.39
C ALA A 472 -4.34 11.72 -18.38
N LEU A 473 -4.14 12.60 -17.39
CA LEU A 473 -2.90 13.37 -17.25
C LEU A 473 -1.71 12.46 -16.94
N GLU A 474 -1.88 11.48 -16.05
CA GLU A 474 -0.86 10.50 -15.68
C GLU A 474 -0.50 9.60 -16.87
N GLU A 475 -1.48 9.12 -17.63
CA GLU A 475 -1.23 8.39 -18.88
C GLU A 475 -0.42 9.21 -19.89
N ALA A 476 -0.80 10.47 -20.10
CA ALA A 476 -0.10 11.38 -21.00
C ALA A 476 1.35 11.64 -20.55
N LEU A 477 1.57 11.83 -19.25
CA LEU A 477 2.88 12.08 -18.67
C LEU A 477 3.77 10.82 -18.66
N HIS A 478 3.18 9.65 -18.43
CA HIS A 478 3.90 8.39 -18.53
C HIS A 478 4.40 8.16 -19.96
N ALA A 479 3.56 8.48 -20.96
CA ALA A 479 3.96 8.45 -22.37
C ALA A 479 5.09 9.46 -22.72
N GLN A 480 5.31 10.48 -21.90
CA GLN A 480 6.44 11.40 -22.01
C GLN A 480 7.70 10.95 -21.26
N HIS A 481 7.68 9.79 -20.61
CA HIS A 481 8.72 9.30 -19.70
C HIS A 481 8.90 10.14 -18.43
N ILE A 482 7.85 10.85 -17.98
CA ILE A 482 7.87 11.55 -16.69
C ILE A 482 7.83 10.52 -15.56
N LEU A 483 8.65 10.74 -14.52
CA LEU A 483 8.79 9.82 -13.38
C LEU A 483 8.24 10.40 -12.07
N ASN A 484 8.23 11.73 -11.91
CA ASN A 484 7.79 12.36 -10.66
C ASN A 484 6.71 13.39 -10.92
N LEU A 485 5.61 13.28 -10.19
CA LEU A 485 4.52 14.24 -10.16
C LEU A 485 4.54 14.97 -8.84
N ASN A 486 4.48 16.30 -8.87
CA ASN A 486 4.52 17.14 -7.68
C ASN A 486 3.32 18.08 -7.68
N ALA A 487 2.61 18.20 -6.56
CA ALA A 487 1.48 19.09 -6.40
C ALA A 487 1.79 20.14 -5.34
N CYS A 488 1.71 21.42 -5.73
CA CYS A 488 1.83 22.57 -4.84
C CYS A 488 0.42 22.99 -4.39
N ILE A 489 0.14 22.89 -3.10
CA ILE A 489 -1.23 23.04 -2.58
C ILE A 489 -1.24 24.06 -1.45
N GLY A 490 -2.07 25.10 -1.57
CA GLY A 490 -2.38 25.98 -0.44
C GLY A 490 -3.02 25.17 0.70
N TYR A 491 -2.52 25.32 1.92
CA TYR A 491 -2.90 24.51 3.06
C TYR A 491 -3.41 25.36 4.24
N PRO A 492 -4.62 25.09 4.75
CA PRO A 492 -5.14 25.82 5.89
C PRO A 492 -4.60 25.23 7.21
N GLN A 493 -4.06 26.09 8.09
CA GLN A 493 -3.75 25.70 9.48
C GLN A 493 -5.03 25.25 10.20
N ASN A 494 -6.12 26.00 9.99
CA ASN A 494 -7.49 25.64 10.33
C ASN A 494 -8.35 25.91 9.10
N GLU A 495 -9.23 24.96 8.72
CA GLU A 495 -10.13 25.15 7.58
C GLU A 495 -11.02 26.38 7.79
N ASP A 496 -11.25 27.12 6.72
CA ASP A 496 -12.05 28.34 6.75
C ASP A 496 -12.90 28.49 5.48
N GLU A 497 -13.60 29.63 5.34
CA GLU A 497 -14.48 29.89 4.20
C GLU A 497 -13.75 30.03 2.85
N TYR A 498 -12.43 30.25 2.86
CA TYR A 498 -11.60 30.47 1.67
C TYR A 498 -10.78 29.23 1.30
N LEU A 499 -10.48 28.34 2.25
CA LEU A 499 -9.62 27.18 2.02
C LEU A 499 -9.94 25.99 2.93
N THR A 500 -10.11 24.83 2.29
CA THR A 500 -10.32 23.53 2.93
C THR A 500 -9.13 22.59 2.64
N LYS A 501 -9.05 21.47 3.35
CA LYS A 501 -8.07 20.40 3.08
C LYS A 501 -8.50 19.45 1.96
N ASP A 502 -9.46 19.83 1.12
CA ASP A 502 -10.00 18.96 0.06
C ASP A 502 -8.94 18.61 -0.99
N SER A 503 -8.04 19.53 -1.32
CA SER A 503 -6.98 19.28 -2.32
C SER A 503 -5.93 18.28 -1.81
N GLU A 504 -5.50 18.41 -0.54
CA GLU A 504 -4.63 17.41 0.13
C GLU A 504 -5.29 16.02 0.08
N LYS A 505 -6.54 15.91 0.53
CA LYS A 505 -7.30 14.66 0.55
C LYS A 505 -7.50 14.08 -0.85
N PHE A 506 -7.69 14.92 -1.86
CA PHE A 506 -7.82 14.50 -3.26
C PHE A 506 -6.52 13.88 -3.77
N HIS A 507 -5.38 14.54 -3.57
CA HIS A 507 -4.08 14.02 -4.01
C HIS A 507 -3.67 12.78 -3.22
N GLN A 508 -3.93 12.75 -1.90
CA GLN A 508 -3.67 11.58 -1.06
C GLN A 508 -4.39 10.33 -1.57
N LYS A 509 -5.65 10.45 -2.01
CA LYS A 509 -6.41 9.36 -2.62
C LYS A 509 -5.84 8.87 -3.96
N LEU A 510 -5.11 9.72 -4.67
CA LEU A 510 -4.46 9.38 -5.94
C LEU A 510 -3.05 8.80 -5.74
N GLY A 511 -2.62 8.58 -4.49
CA GLY A 511 -1.32 8.02 -4.16
C GLY A 511 -0.20 9.05 -3.99
N TYR A 512 -0.53 10.34 -3.85
CA TYR A 512 0.46 11.36 -3.51
C TYR A 512 0.77 11.34 -2.01
N ARG A 513 2.03 11.54 -1.66
CA ARG A 513 2.52 11.68 -0.27
C ARG A 513 2.96 13.11 0.02
N LEU A 514 2.73 13.58 1.24
CA LEU A 514 3.24 14.89 1.71
C LEU A 514 4.77 14.83 1.84
N VAL A 515 5.48 15.80 1.25
CA VAL A 515 6.96 15.86 1.28
C VAL A 515 7.52 17.18 1.80
N GLY A 516 6.70 18.22 1.91
CA GLY A 516 7.14 19.49 2.46
C GLY A 516 5.98 20.35 2.92
N THR A 517 6.19 21.12 3.98
CA THR A 517 5.27 22.15 4.45
C THR A 517 6.02 23.46 4.59
N PHE A 518 5.43 24.52 4.06
CA PHE A 518 5.93 25.89 4.09
C PHE A 518 4.92 26.73 4.87
N HIS A 519 5.27 27.07 6.10
CA HIS A 519 4.39 27.79 7.01
C HIS A 519 4.27 29.26 6.63
N ASP A 520 3.08 29.81 6.75
CA ASP A 520 2.77 31.22 6.52
C ASP A 520 3.37 31.75 5.19
N SER A 521 3.20 30.96 4.12
CA SER A 521 3.86 31.21 2.83
C SER A 521 2.99 31.96 1.83
N GLY A 522 1.66 31.89 1.99
CA GLY A 522 0.71 32.66 1.21
C GLY A 522 -0.09 33.61 2.07
N TYR A 523 -0.13 34.88 1.70
CA TYR A 523 -1.05 35.85 2.31
C TYR A 523 -2.19 36.14 1.34
N LYS A 524 -3.45 35.97 1.75
CA LYS A 524 -4.64 36.33 0.96
C LYS A 524 -5.87 36.48 1.87
N PHE A 525 -6.83 37.34 1.50
CA PHE A 525 -8.03 37.64 2.31
C PHE A 525 -7.73 38.06 3.76
N GLY A 526 -6.59 38.73 3.98
CA GLY A 526 -6.17 39.18 5.30
C GLY A 526 -5.61 38.06 6.19
N ARG A 527 -5.37 36.86 5.66
CA ARG A 527 -4.92 35.67 6.39
C ARG A 527 -3.65 35.10 5.80
N TRP A 528 -2.84 34.48 6.64
CA TRP A 528 -1.69 33.68 6.23
C TRP A 528 -2.14 32.22 6.09
N TYR A 529 -1.68 31.58 5.03
CA TYR A 529 -1.90 30.18 4.72
C TYR A 529 -0.54 29.48 4.57
N ASP A 530 -0.51 28.23 4.98
CA ASP A 530 0.61 27.35 4.68
C ASP A 530 0.53 26.92 3.21
N MET A 531 1.59 26.29 2.73
CA MET A 531 1.65 25.64 1.43
C MET A 531 2.31 24.29 1.64
N ILE A 532 1.74 23.24 1.06
CA ILE A 532 2.32 21.91 1.10
C ILE A 532 2.77 21.49 -0.29
N TRP A 533 3.81 20.66 -0.32
CA TRP A 533 4.20 19.89 -1.48
C TRP A 533 3.83 18.44 -1.26
N MET A 534 3.10 17.86 -2.21
CA MET A 534 2.87 16.43 -2.27
C MET A 534 3.52 15.86 -3.52
N GLU A 535 4.00 14.62 -3.48
CA GLU A 535 4.61 13.95 -4.63
C GLU A 535 4.03 12.56 -4.87
N LYS A 536 4.08 12.10 -6.13
CA LYS A 536 3.79 10.74 -6.54
C LYS A 536 4.85 10.29 -7.56
N MET A 537 5.32 9.05 -7.42
CA MET A 537 6.19 8.42 -8.42
C MET A 537 5.29 7.77 -9.48
N LEU A 538 5.50 8.14 -10.75
CA LEU A 538 4.76 7.63 -11.90
C LEU A 538 5.46 6.42 -12.55
N GLY A 539 6.76 6.25 -12.33
CA GLY A 539 7.57 5.15 -12.82
C GLY A 539 8.85 4.95 -12.00
N GLU A 540 9.65 3.95 -12.36
CA GLU A 540 10.88 3.60 -11.65
C GLU A 540 12.07 4.50 -12.01
N HIS A 541 12.88 4.86 -11.00
CA HIS A 541 14.13 5.59 -11.16
C HIS A 541 15.30 4.63 -11.42
N THR A 542 15.48 4.24 -12.68
CA THR A 542 16.60 3.38 -13.08
C THR A 542 17.91 4.18 -13.22
N GLU A 543 19.05 3.48 -13.33
CA GLU A 543 20.36 4.12 -13.56
C GLU A 543 20.46 4.87 -14.90
N SER A 544 19.56 4.60 -15.85
CA SER A 544 19.57 5.20 -17.19
C SER A 544 18.14 5.38 -17.72
N PRO A 545 17.39 6.37 -17.21
CA PRO A 545 16.01 6.59 -17.62
C PRO A 545 15.94 7.11 -19.06
N ALA A 546 14.87 6.74 -19.78
CA ALA A 546 14.60 7.28 -21.11
C ALA A 546 14.46 8.82 -21.04
N SER A 547 15.02 9.53 -22.02
CA SER A 547 14.90 11.00 -22.05
C SER A 547 13.46 11.43 -22.21
N VAL A 548 13.07 12.49 -21.50
CA VAL A 548 11.73 13.08 -21.60
C VAL A 548 11.51 13.64 -22.99
N ILE A 549 10.36 13.32 -23.58
CA ILE A 549 9.98 13.77 -24.93
C ILE A 549 8.88 14.85 -24.87
N PRO A 550 8.80 15.77 -25.84
CA PRO A 550 7.72 16.74 -25.92
C PRO A 550 6.34 16.08 -26.03
N PHE A 551 5.33 16.66 -25.39
CA PHE A 551 3.96 16.11 -25.38
C PHE A 551 3.41 15.88 -26.79
N SER A 552 3.69 16.80 -27.72
CA SER A 552 3.30 16.71 -29.13
C SER A 552 3.84 15.48 -29.88
N GLU A 553 4.90 14.85 -29.37
CA GLU A 553 5.54 13.68 -29.98
C GLU A 553 5.00 12.35 -29.41
N THR A 554 4.12 12.40 -28.41
CA THR A 554 3.52 11.21 -27.80
C THR A 554 2.37 10.63 -28.63
N GLU A 555 2.18 9.32 -28.57
CA GLU A 555 1.00 8.64 -29.16
C GLU A 555 -0.31 9.09 -28.49
N TRP A 556 -0.23 9.49 -27.22
CA TRP A 556 -1.37 10.03 -26.47
C TRP A 556 -1.87 11.33 -27.10
N ALA A 557 -0.97 12.29 -27.38
CA ALA A 557 -1.33 13.55 -28.03
C ALA A 557 -1.88 13.36 -29.45
N ALA A 558 -1.49 12.31 -30.16
CA ALA A 558 -2.02 11.99 -31.48
C ALA A 558 -3.46 11.47 -31.43
N SER A 559 -3.82 10.71 -30.39
CA SER A 559 -5.13 10.08 -30.21
C SER A 559 -6.18 10.96 -29.53
N HIS A 560 -5.78 12.03 -28.83
CA HIS A 560 -6.65 12.86 -27.99
C HIS A 560 -6.69 14.35 -28.40
N ARG A 561 -6.69 14.63 -29.70
CA ARG A 561 -6.85 16.00 -30.25
C ARG A 561 -8.28 16.51 -30.20
#